data_AF-A0A7I7Q088-F1
#
_entry.id   AF-A0A7I7Q088-F1
#
_cell.length_a   1.000
_cell.length_b   1.000
_cell.length_c   1.000
_cell.angle_alpha   90.00
_cell.angle_beta   90.00
_cell.angle_gamma   90.00
#
_symmetry.space_group_name_H-M   'P 1'
#
loop_
_entity.id
_entity.type
_entity.pdbx_description
1 polymer ?
#
loop_
_entity_poly.entity_id
_entity_poly.type
_entity_poly.pdbx_seq_one_letter_code
_entity_poly.pdbx_strand_id
1 'polypeptide(L)'
;MNDHALAARLATEAGRLLLGVREEFAGADASERKAAGDKRSHDFLMQALAAERPQDAVLSEEGADDPVRLRSERVWIVDPLDGTLVEMGSAGAKVASIVQGLSDVYVHAGGQFEWDSAAPVAVARGAGLHTSRIDGSALLYNRADPKLPDVVVCRPELAEAVLAVTG
;
A
#
# COMPACT_ATOMS: atom_id res chain seq x y z
N MET A 1 -23.21 -5.06 12.56
CA MET A 1 -22.42 -4.67 11.37
C MET A 1 -22.57 -5.76 10.31
N ASN A 2 -22.84 -5.42 9.06
CA ASN A 2 -22.90 -6.42 7.97
C ASN A 2 -21.49 -6.87 7.55
N ASP A 3 -21.40 -7.92 6.75
CA ASP A 3 -20.11 -8.53 6.39
C ASP A 3 -19.23 -7.61 5.55
N HIS A 4 -19.81 -6.81 4.66
CA HIS A 4 -19.05 -5.85 3.85
C HIS A 4 -18.39 -4.76 4.72
N ALA A 5 -19.16 -4.19 5.65
CA ALA A 5 -18.64 -3.20 6.58
C ALA A 5 -17.60 -3.80 7.54
N LEU A 6 -17.78 -5.06 7.94
CA LEU A 6 -16.79 -5.77 8.74
C LEU A 6 -15.49 -5.98 7.95
N ALA A 7 -15.57 -6.50 6.73
CA ALA A 7 -14.43 -6.71 5.86
C ALA A 7 -13.63 -5.41 5.63
N ALA A 8 -14.31 -4.32 5.29
CA ALA A 8 -13.67 -3.03 5.07
C ALA A 8 -12.96 -2.51 6.34
N ARG A 9 -13.58 -2.67 7.51
CA ARG A 9 -12.98 -2.27 8.78
C ARG A 9 -11.76 -3.11 9.12
N LEU A 10 -11.86 -4.44 9.03
CA LEU A 10 -10.74 -5.35 9.32
C LEU A 10 -9.56 -5.11 8.38
N ALA A 11 -9.81 -4.90 7.08
CA ALA A 11 -8.77 -4.55 6.12
C ALA A 11 -8.10 -3.21 6.46
N THR A 12 -8.88 -2.21 6.87
CA THR A 12 -8.35 -0.89 7.28
C THR A 12 -7.49 -1.00 8.55
N GLU A 13 -7.94 -1.77 9.54
CA GLU A 13 -7.21 -1.96 10.80
C GLU A 13 -5.94 -2.78 10.60
N ALA A 14 -5.99 -3.85 9.80
CA ALA A 14 -4.82 -4.62 9.39
C ALA A 14 -3.81 -3.73 8.64
N GLY A 15 -4.28 -2.89 7.72
CA GLY A 15 -3.44 -1.91 7.02
C GLY A 15 -2.74 -0.92 7.96
N ARG A 16 -3.44 -0.37 8.95
CA ARG A 16 -2.83 0.50 9.97
C ARG A 16 -1.80 -0.22 10.82
N LEU A 17 -2.07 -1.47 11.20
CA LEU A 17 -1.13 -2.33 11.92
C LEU A 17 0.14 -2.54 11.08
N LEU A 18 -0.01 -2.85 9.79
CA LEU A 18 1.12 -3.05 8.87
C LEU A 18 1.97 -1.79 8.68
N LEU A 19 1.36 -0.61 8.65
CA LEU A 19 2.09 0.67 8.66
C LEU A 19 2.93 0.82 9.94
N GLY A 20 2.37 0.48 11.11
CA GLY A 20 3.12 0.48 12.37
C GLY A 20 4.29 -0.52 12.36
N VAL A 21 4.10 -1.72 11.81
CA VAL A 21 5.19 -2.70 11.62
C VAL A 21 6.29 -2.13 10.72
N ARG A 22 5.92 -1.46 9.62
CA ARG A 22 6.89 -0.86 8.70
C ARG A 22 7.77 0.19 9.39
N GLU A 23 7.20 0.99 10.29
CA GLU A 23 7.93 1.98 11.08
C GLU A 23 8.83 1.32 12.13
N GLU A 24 8.29 0.37 12.91
CA GLU A 24 9.03 -0.34 13.97
C GLU A 24 10.22 -1.14 13.41
N PHE A 25 10.05 -1.77 12.25
CA PHE A 25 11.06 -2.59 11.58
C PHE A 25 11.78 -1.85 10.45
N ALA A 26 11.83 -0.51 10.47
CA ALA A 26 12.47 0.28 9.41
C ALA A 26 13.97 -0.04 9.22
N GLY A 27 14.65 -0.43 10.30
CA GLY A 27 16.06 -0.83 10.29
C GLY A 27 16.32 -2.33 10.06
N ALA A 28 15.27 -3.15 10.03
CA ALA A 28 15.39 -4.58 9.77
C ALA A 28 15.54 -4.86 8.27
N ASP A 29 16.09 -6.02 7.95
CA ASP A 29 16.10 -6.49 6.57
C ASP A 29 14.66 -6.72 6.05
N ALA A 30 14.54 -6.82 4.72
CA ALA A 30 13.24 -6.95 4.08
C ALA A 30 12.51 -8.24 4.47
N SER A 31 13.24 -9.33 4.73
CA SER A 31 12.66 -10.62 5.07
C SER A 31 12.11 -10.63 6.49
N GLU A 32 12.84 -10.08 7.45
CA GLU A 32 12.41 -9.96 8.85
C GLU A 32 11.16 -9.08 8.96
N ARG A 33 11.18 -7.92 8.30
CA ARG A 33 10.04 -7.00 8.27
C ARG A 33 8.81 -7.62 7.60
N LYS A 34 9.00 -8.36 6.50
CA LYS A 34 7.91 -9.12 5.86
C LYS A 34 7.32 -10.13 6.84
N ALA A 35 8.15 -10.97 7.45
CA ALA A 35 7.69 -11.99 8.40
C ALA A 35 6.95 -11.39 9.60
N ALA A 36 7.40 -10.24 10.11
CA ALA A 36 6.71 -9.52 11.17
C ALA A 36 5.34 -8.98 10.72
N GLY A 37 5.25 -8.47 9.49
CA GLY A 37 4.01 -7.98 8.89
C GLY A 37 2.98 -9.10 8.71
N ASP A 38 3.39 -10.17 8.02
CA ASP A 38 2.59 -11.37 7.77
C ASP A 38 2.01 -11.91 9.09
N LYS A 39 2.88 -12.16 10.07
CA LYS A 39 2.48 -12.75 11.35
C LYS A 39 1.51 -11.85 12.11
N ARG A 40 1.82 -10.55 12.27
CA ARG A 40 1.00 -9.67 13.11
C ARG A 40 -0.35 -9.36 12.48
N SER A 41 -0.40 -9.22 11.15
CA SER A 41 -1.66 -9.05 10.42
C SER A 41 -2.51 -10.32 10.50
N HIS A 42 -1.90 -11.50 10.35
CA HIS A 42 -2.58 -12.79 10.50
C HIS A 42 -3.17 -12.94 11.90
N ASP A 43 -2.38 -12.77 12.95
CA ASP A 43 -2.83 -12.90 14.34
C ASP A 43 -4.00 -11.96 14.64
N PHE A 44 -3.93 -10.71 14.15
CA PHE A 44 -5.01 -9.74 14.30
C PHE A 44 -6.30 -10.20 13.61
N LEU A 45 -6.24 -10.61 12.34
CA LEU A 45 -7.41 -11.04 11.58
C LEU A 45 -8.05 -12.29 12.20
N MET A 46 -7.24 -13.25 12.66
CA MET A 46 -7.75 -14.45 13.33
C MET A 46 -8.48 -14.10 14.62
N GLN A 47 -7.89 -13.22 15.46
CA GLN A 47 -8.52 -12.80 16.71
C GLN A 47 -9.83 -12.02 16.47
N ALA A 48 -9.82 -11.09 15.52
CA ALA A 48 -10.99 -10.27 15.22
C ALA A 48 -12.15 -11.10 14.63
N LEU A 49 -11.86 -11.99 13.68
CA LEU A 49 -12.87 -12.88 13.10
C LEU A 49 -13.40 -13.87 14.13
N ALA A 50 -12.56 -14.43 14.99
CA ALA A 50 -13.01 -15.30 16.08
C ALA A 50 -13.93 -14.57 17.07
N ALA A 51 -13.68 -13.28 17.34
CA ALA A 51 -14.51 -12.48 18.25
C ALA A 51 -15.85 -12.07 17.63
N GLU A 52 -15.86 -11.67 16.35
CA GLU A 52 -17.03 -11.06 15.72
C GLU A 52 -17.84 -11.99 14.83
N ARG A 53 -17.23 -13.10 14.38
CA ARG A 53 -17.82 -14.14 13.54
C ARG A 53 -17.39 -15.54 14.04
N PRO A 54 -17.64 -15.89 15.31
CA PRO A 54 -17.16 -17.15 15.91
C PRO A 54 -17.67 -18.43 15.24
N GLN A 55 -18.69 -18.35 14.38
CA GLN A 55 -19.27 -19.50 13.68
C GLN A 55 -18.80 -19.61 12.22
N ASP A 56 -18.14 -18.58 11.69
CA ASP A 56 -17.64 -18.60 10.32
C ASP A 56 -16.27 -19.28 10.32
N ALA A 57 -16.00 -20.14 9.33
CA ALA A 57 -14.65 -20.66 9.14
C ALA A 57 -13.73 -19.60 8.53
N VAL A 58 -12.41 -19.76 8.70
CA VAL A 58 -11.41 -18.85 8.13
C VAL A 58 -10.36 -19.66 7.39
N LEU A 59 -10.05 -19.23 6.17
CA LEU A 59 -8.91 -19.69 5.38
C LEU A 59 -7.96 -18.52 5.23
N SER A 60 -6.74 -18.65 5.75
CA SER A 60 -5.71 -17.61 5.69
C SER A 60 -4.50 -18.12 4.93
N GLU A 61 -3.85 -17.28 4.12
CA GLU A 61 -2.56 -17.60 3.49
C GLU A 61 -1.51 -18.03 4.52
N GLU A 62 -1.41 -17.27 5.62
CA GLU A 62 -0.45 -17.51 6.73
C GLU A 62 -0.87 -18.61 7.73
N GLY A 63 -2.05 -19.21 7.55
CA GLY A 63 -2.63 -20.18 8.48
C GLY A 63 -2.61 -21.61 7.96
N ALA A 64 -2.67 -22.59 8.88
CA ALA A 64 -2.97 -23.96 8.48
C ALA A 64 -4.40 -24.04 7.90
N ASP A 65 -4.54 -24.72 6.76
CA ASP A 65 -5.85 -24.98 6.16
C ASP A 65 -6.63 -26.01 7.01
N ASP A 66 -7.70 -25.57 7.70
CA ASP A 66 -8.62 -26.45 8.40
C ASP A 66 -9.75 -26.92 7.47
N PRO A 67 -9.87 -28.24 7.18
CA PRO A 67 -10.92 -28.79 6.34
C PRO A 67 -12.35 -28.53 6.81
N VAL A 68 -12.57 -28.07 8.05
CA VAL A 68 -13.87 -27.57 8.53
C VAL A 68 -14.47 -26.58 7.54
N ARG A 69 -13.66 -25.71 6.91
CA ARG A 69 -14.14 -24.73 5.92
C ARG A 69 -14.92 -25.35 4.76
N LEU A 70 -14.62 -26.59 4.37
CA LEU A 70 -15.28 -27.28 3.24
C LEU A 70 -16.71 -27.71 3.56
N ARG A 71 -17.06 -27.75 4.85
CA ARG A 71 -18.40 -28.11 5.34
C ARG A 71 -19.12 -26.92 5.97
N SER A 72 -18.46 -25.78 6.11
CA SER A 72 -19.05 -24.54 6.63
C SER A 72 -19.89 -23.85 5.57
N GLU A 73 -21.04 -23.31 5.96
CA GLU A 73 -21.88 -22.48 5.08
C GLU A 73 -21.26 -21.10 4.80
N ARG A 74 -20.36 -20.64 5.69
CA ARG A 74 -19.72 -19.33 5.65
C ARG A 74 -18.22 -19.46 5.91
N VAL A 75 -17.43 -18.82 5.05
CA VAL A 75 -15.96 -18.85 5.11
C VAL A 75 -15.40 -17.45 4.80
N TRP A 76 -14.52 -16.95 5.67
CA TRP A 76 -13.67 -15.79 5.38
C TRP A 76 -12.38 -16.29 4.73
N ILE A 77 -12.03 -15.75 3.56
CA ILE A 77 -10.77 -16.04 2.89
C ILE A 77 -9.94 -14.78 2.96
N VAL A 78 -8.78 -14.87 3.63
CA VAL A 78 -7.96 -13.70 3.93
C VAL A 78 -6.51 -13.91 3.49
N ASP A 79 -5.96 -12.85 2.92
CA ASP A 79 -4.53 -12.67 2.73
C ASP A 79 -4.11 -11.53 3.68
N PRO A 80 -3.34 -11.82 4.74
CA PRO A 80 -2.96 -10.81 5.71
C PRO A 80 -2.04 -9.71 5.18
N LEU A 81 -1.26 -9.99 4.12
CA LEU A 81 -0.36 -9.04 3.48
C LEU A 81 -0.03 -9.49 2.03
N ASP A 82 -0.88 -9.11 1.08
CA ASP A 82 -0.59 -9.34 -0.35
C ASP A 82 0.37 -8.27 -0.89
N GLY A 83 1.32 -8.68 -1.71
CA GLY A 83 2.25 -7.78 -2.37
C GLY A 83 3.28 -8.50 -3.23
N THR A 84 3.22 -8.29 -4.54
CA THR A 84 4.31 -8.71 -5.44
C THR A 84 5.35 -7.59 -5.53
N LEU A 85 6.58 -7.88 -5.11
CA LEU A 85 7.70 -6.97 -5.34
C LEU A 85 8.08 -7.02 -6.82
N VAL A 86 7.81 -5.94 -7.54
CA VAL A 86 8.32 -5.73 -8.90
C VAL A 86 9.51 -4.79 -8.80
N GLU A 87 10.72 -5.30 -9.05
CA GLU A 87 11.89 -4.43 -9.17
C GLU A 87 11.69 -3.50 -10.37
N MET A 88 11.59 -2.21 -10.08
CA MET A 88 11.39 -1.17 -11.07
C MET A 88 12.38 -0.05 -10.76
N GLY A 89 13.22 0.28 -11.74
CA GLY A 89 14.44 1.10 -11.57
C GLY A 89 14.19 2.56 -11.15
N SER A 90 14.73 3.50 -11.92
CA SER A 90 14.65 4.94 -11.61
C SER A 90 13.20 5.44 -11.46
N ALA A 91 13.02 6.62 -10.85
CA ALA A 91 11.71 7.29 -10.80
C ALA A 91 11.09 7.45 -12.21
N GLY A 92 11.90 7.57 -13.26
CA GLY A 92 11.42 7.55 -14.65
C GLY A 92 10.74 6.25 -15.06
N ALA A 93 11.30 5.09 -14.71
CA ALA A 93 10.66 3.80 -14.99
C ALA A 93 9.34 3.64 -14.23
N LYS A 94 9.29 4.13 -12.98
CA LYS A 94 8.09 4.08 -12.13
C LYS A 94 6.96 4.97 -12.65
N VAL A 95 7.30 6.17 -13.13
CA VAL A 95 6.30 7.03 -13.76
C VAL A 95 5.88 6.49 -15.12
N ALA A 96 6.80 5.92 -15.90
CA ALA A 96 6.48 5.29 -17.17
C ALA A 96 5.53 4.09 -17.02
N SER A 97 5.56 3.35 -15.92
CA SER A 97 4.61 2.27 -15.67
C SER A 97 3.18 2.79 -15.49
N ILE A 98 3.01 3.95 -14.85
CA ILE A 98 1.70 4.61 -14.72
C ILE A 98 1.20 5.14 -16.06
N VAL A 99 2.08 5.79 -16.83
CA VAL A 99 1.74 6.27 -18.19
C VAL A 99 1.29 5.11 -19.09
N GLN A 100 1.85 3.92 -18.90
CA GLN A 100 1.47 2.70 -19.63
C GLN A 100 0.25 1.96 -19.05
N GLY A 101 -0.30 2.40 -17.90
CA GLY A 101 -1.40 1.72 -17.22
C GLY A 101 -1.02 0.39 -16.56
N LEU A 102 0.28 0.15 -16.32
CA LEU A 102 0.78 -1.03 -15.61
C LEU A 102 0.76 -0.84 -14.08
N SER A 103 0.63 0.40 -13.62
CA SER A 103 0.54 0.76 -12.21
C SER A 103 -0.36 1.97 -12.04
N ASP A 104 -1.00 2.08 -10.87
CA ASP A 104 -1.99 3.13 -10.62
C ASP A 104 -1.40 4.38 -9.94
N VAL A 105 -0.42 4.16 -9.05
CA VAL A 105 0.12 5.16 -8.15
C VAL A 105 1.62 4.93 -7.96
N TYR A 106 2.39 6.00 -7.98
CA TYR A 106 3.78 6.06 -7.58
C TYR A 106 3.87 7.09 -6.47
N VAL A 107 4.17 6.62 -5.26
CA VAL A 107 4.49 7.46 -4.11
C VAL A 107 5.95 7.22 -3.76
N HIS A 108 6.71 8.30 -3.60
CA HIS A 108 8.03 8.26 -3.01
C HIS A 108 8.06 9.21 -1.83
N ALA A 109 8.38 8.67 -0.65
CA ALA A 109 8.60 9.42 0.57
C ALA A 109 9.91 8.91 1.19
N GLY A 110 10.86 9.81 1.43
CA GLY A 110 12.21 9.45 1.88
C GLY A 110 13.33 10.25 1.22
N GLY A 111 13.01 11.25 0.42
CA GLY A 111 13.97 12.11 -0.26
C GLY A 111 14.43 11.55 -1.60
N GLN A 112 14.46 12.44 -2.58
CA GLN A 112 15.13 12.30 -3.87
C GLN A 112 15.67 13.67 -4.26
N PHE A 113 16.29 13.79 -5.43
CA PHE A 113 16.69 15.09 -5.96
C PHE A 113 15.78 15.51 -7.11
N GLU A 114 15.77 16.81 -7.41
CA GLU A 114 14.97 17.38 -8.50
C GLU A 114 15.18 16.65 -9.84
N TRP A 115 16.42 16.27 -10.17
CA TRP A 115 16.75 15.57 -11.42
C TRP A 115 16.17 14.16 -11.52
N ASP A 116 15.84 13.51 -10.40
CA ASP A 116 15.23 12.18 -10.42
C ASP A 116 13.78 12.25 -10.93
N SER A 117 13.08 13.37 -10.69
CA SER A 117 11.64 13.49 -10.95
C SER A 117 11.26 14.54 -12.01
N ALA A 118 12.10 15.53 -12.31
CA ALA A 118 11.73 16.64 -13.19
C ALA A 118 11.22 16.18 -14.57
N ALA A 119 12.00 15.35 -15.27
CA ALA A 119 11.59 14.81 -16.57
C ALA A 119 10.41 13.83 -16.47
N PRO A 120 10.40 12.85 -15.55
CA PRO A 120 9.26 11.96 -15.34
C PRO A 120 7.94 12.70 -15.06
N VAL A 121 7.97 13.72 -14.19
CA VAL A 121 6.79 14.53 -13.84
C VAL A 121 6.30 15.34 -15.03
N ALA A 122 7.21 15.88 -15.86
CA ALA A 122 6.81 16.57 -17.09
C ALA A 122 6.08 15.61 -18.05
N VAL A 123 6.58 14.38 -18.22
CA VAL A 123 5.92 13.34 -19.03
C VAL A 123 4.55 12.97 -18.44
N ALA A 124 4.46 12.76 -17.14
CA ALA A 124 3.20 12.44 -16.46
C ALA A 124 2.14 13.52 -16.66
N ARG A 125 2.53 14.80 -16.52
CA ARG A 125 1.64 15.95 -16.78
C ARG A 125 1.19 15.99 -18.24
N GLY A 126 2.10 15.74 -19.19
CA GLY A 126 1.77 15.63 -20.61
C GLY A 126 0.79 14.50 -20.92
N ALA A 127 0.81 13.43 -20.13
CA ALA A 127 -0.14 12.32 -20.20
C ALA A 127 -1.45 12.58 -19.41
N GLY A 128 -1.62 13.76 -18.81
CA GLY A 128 -2.82 14.10 -18.04
C GLY A 128 -2.90 13.47 -16.65
N LEU A 129 -1.79 12.96 -16.10
CA LEU A 129 -1.73 12.38 -14.76
C LEU A 129 -1.65 13.45 -13.67
N HIS A 130 -2.10 13.09 -12.46
CA HIS A 130 -1.90 13.92 -11.27
C HIS A 130 -0.45 13.87 -10.82
N THR A 131 0.11 15.02 -10.44
CA THR A 131 1.47 15.13 -9.89
C THR A 131 1.49 16.14 -8.75
N SER A 132 1.93 15.74 -7.56
CA SER A 132 2.05 16.64 -6.41
C SER A 132 3.11 16.16 -5.43
N ARG A 133 3.31 16.95 -4.38
CA ARG A 133 3.86 16.47 -3.10
C ARG A 133 2.82 15.61 -2.37
N ILE A 134 3.24 14.87 -1.34
CA ILE A 134 2.34 14.01 -0.53
C ILE A 134 1.27 14.81 0.23
N ASP A 135 1.55 16.09 0.51
CA ASP A 135 0.62 17.05 1.12
C ASP A 135 -0.31 17.73 0.08
N GLY A 136 -0.23 17.31 -1.19
CA GLY A 136 -0.99 17.88 -2.30
C GLY A 136 -0.43 19.17 -2.88
N SER A 137 0.62 19.76 -2.29
CA SER A 137 1.24 20.98 -2.80
C SER A 137 1.98 20.75 -4.13
N ALA A 138 2.19 21.84 -4.88
CA ALA A 138 2.85 21.77 -6.17
C ALA A 138 4.32 21.35 -6.05
N LEU A 139 4.78 20.51 -6.97
CA LEU A 139 6.20 20.20 -7.13
C LEU A 139 6.93 21.42 -7.68
N LEU A 140 7.90 21.93 -6.91
CA LEU A 140 8.76 23.04 -7.30
C LEU A 140 10.13 22.51 -7.68
N TYR A 141 10.71 23.12 -8.73
CA TYR A 141 12.02 22.80 -9.26
C TYR A 141 12.88 24.08 -9.31
N ASN A 142 14.16 23.92 -9.58
CA ASN A 142 15.17 24.98 -9.61
C ASN A 142 15.31 25.69 -8.25
N ARG A 143 15.30 24.91 -7.16
CA ARG A 143 15.54 25.41 -5.80
C ARG A 143 17.04 25.41 -5.49
N ALA A 144 17.45 26.28 -4.56
CA ALA A 144 18.86 26.35 -4.13
C ALA A 144 19.31 25.04 -3.45
N ASP A 145 18.42 24.41 -2.69
CA ASP A 145 18.56 23.01 -2.26
C ASP A 145 17.76 22.15 -3.23
N PRO A 146 18.41 21.33 -4.09
CA PRO A 146 17.73 20.51 -5.08
C PRO A 146 17.11 19.23 -4.49
N LYS A 147 17.08 19.08 -3.16
CA LYS A 147 16.36 17.99 -2.52
C LYS A 147 14.86 18.15 -2.70
N LEU A 148 14.23 17.09 -3.18
CA LEU A 148 12.80 16.94 -3.24
C LEU A 148 12.40 15.82 -2.25
N PRO A 149 11.74 16.14 -1.13
CA PRO A 149 11.50 15.18 -0.05
C PRO A 149 10.55 14.04 -0.45
N ASP A 150 9.63 14.30 -1.38
CA ASP A 150 8.59 13.37 -1.78
C ASP A 150 7.97 13.72 -3.13
N VAL A 151 7.29 12.75 -3.74
CA VAL A 151 6.49 12.91 -4.95
C VAL A 151 5.34 11.91 -4.97
N VAL A 152 4.20 12.35 -5.51
CA VAL A 152 3.05 11.53 -5.88
C VAL A 152 2.81 11.71 -7.38
N VAL A 153 2.70 10.59 -8.09
CA VAL A 153 2.20 10.52 -9.46
C VAL A 153 1.11 9.46 -9.54
N CYS A 154 -0.07 9.77 -10.04
CA CYS A 154 -1.16 8.79 -10.14
C CYS A 154 -2.21 9.19 -11.19
N ARG A 155 -3.15 8.27 -11.44
CA ARG A 155 -4.37 8.59 -12.20
C ARG A 155 -5.19 9.66 -11.48
N PRO A 156 -5.73 10.68 -12.16
CA PRO A 156 -6.43 11.81 -11.52
C PRO A 156 -7.58 11.40 -10.60
N GLU A 157 -8.33 10.36 -10.98
CA GLU A 157 -9.45 9.82 -10.20
C GLU A 157 -9.04 9.18 -8.86
N LEU A 158 -7.75 8.91 -8.66
CA LEU A 158 -7.21 8.35 -7.42
C LEU A 158 -6.56 9.41 -6.52
N ALA A 159 -6.37 10.64 -7.01
CA ALA A 159 -5.56 11.65 -6.32
C ALA A 159 -6.06 11.97 -4.91
N GLU A 160 -7.38 12.14 -4.73
CA GLU A 160 -7.97 12.43 -3.42
C GLU A 160 -7.75 11.28 -2.43
N ALA A 161 -7.99 10.04 -2.86
CA ALA A 161 -7.81 8.85 -2.02
C ALA A 161 -6.34 8.62 -1.65
N VAL A 162 -5.42 8.84 -2.59
CA VAL A 162 -3.98 8.73 -2.34
C VAL A 162 -3.52 9.77 -1.34
N LEU A 163 -3.87 11.04 -1.54
CA LEU A 163 -3.46 12.13 -0.64
C LEU A 163 -4.01 11.94 0.78
N ALA A 164 -5.21 11.38 0.93
CA ALA A 164 -5.81 11.10 2.23
C ALA A 164 -5.05 10.04 3.07
N VAL A 165 -4.20 9.21 2.45
CA VAL A 165 -3.43 8.16 3.13
C VAL A 165 -1.92 8.40 3.13
N THR A 166 -1.43 9.37 2.34
CA THR A 166 0.00 9.73 2.28
C THR A 166 0.36 10.99 3.06
N GLY A 167 -0.62 11.84 3.39
CA GLY A 167 -0.44 13.13 4.07
C GLY A 167 -0.72 13.10 5.57
#